data_AF-A0A401UKH5-F1
#
_entry.id   AF-A0A401UKH5-F1
#
_cell.length_a   1.000
_cell.length_b   1.000
_cell.length_c   1.000
_cell.angle_alpha   90.00
_cell.angle_beta   90.00
_cell.angle_gamma   90.00
#
_symmetry.space_group_name_H-M   'P 1'
#
loop_
_entity.id
_entity.type
_entity.pdbx_description
1 polymer ?
#
loop_
_entity_poly.entity_id
_entity_poly.type
_entity_poly.pdbx_seq_one_letter_code
_entity_poly.pdbx_strand_id
1 'polypeptide(L)'
;MYIFLEPGTNISRALQYCNSLMENPHKTIVILVTDLYEGRSYAAMYSSAKDIIESGAKLIILPALGIDAEPVYDRGAAEKMVALGANVAAITPGGLAKWIAQIIA
;
A
#
# COMPACT_ATOMS: atom_id res chain seq x y z
N MET A 1 4.70 0.37 11.95
CA MET A 1 4.60 -1.11 11.97
C MET A 1 5.13 -1.60 10.63
N TYR A 2 6.08 -2.54 10.59
CA TYR A 2 6.57 -3.13 9.34
C TYR A 2 6.13 -4.60 9.29
N ILE A 3 5.30 -4.96 8.31
CA ILE A 3 4.75 -6.32 8.17
C ILE A 3 5.21 -6.84 6.82
N PHE A 4 5.93 -7.96 6.84
CA PHE A 4 6.36 -8.67 5.64
C PHE A 4 5.51 -9.94 5.50
N LEU A 5 4.95 -10.18 4.31
CA LEU A 5 4.11 -11.35 4.02
C LEU A 5 4.72 -12.11 2.86
N GLU A 6 4.82 -13.44 3.01
CA GLU A 6 5.38 -14.33 2.00
C GLU A 6 4.53 -14.40 0.72
N PRO A 7 5.13 -14.78 -0.43
CA PRO A 7 4.46 -14.77 -1.73
C PRO A 7 3.42 -15.88 -1.82
N GLY A 8 2.18 -15.53 -1.49
CA GLY A 8 0.95 -16.32 -1.71
C GLY A 8 -0.29 -15.43 -1.87
N THR A 9 -0.03 -14.14 -2.12
CA THR A 9 -0.93 -13.06 -2.54
C THR A 9 -2.33 -13.10 -1.96
N ASN A 10 -2.44 -12.64 -0.72
CA ASN A 10 -3.70 -12.18 -0.15
C ASN A 10 -3.48 -10.79 0.46
N ILE A 11 -3.41 -9.79 -0.41
CA ILE A 11 -3.16 -8.39 -0.05
C ILE A 11 -4.33 -7.89 0.80
N SER A 12 -5.56 -8.29 0.47
CA SER A 12 -6.75 -7.95 1.27
C SER A 12 -6.63 -8.38 2.75
N ARG A 13 -6.10 -9.58 3.03
CA ARG A 13 -5.89 -10.09 4.40
C ARG A 13 -4.75 -9.36 5.11
N ALA A 14 -3.70 -9.00 4.38
CA ALA A 14 -2.62 -8.16 4.91
C ALA A 14 -3.16 -6.84 5.46
N LEU A 15 -3.97 -6.16 4.65
CA LEU A 15 -4.57 -4.88 4.99
C LEU A 15 -5.54 -5.00 6.17
N GLN A 16 -6.38 -6.05 6.20
CA GLN A 16 -7.26 -6.33 7.34
C GLN A 16 -6.47 -6.56 8.64
N TYR A 17 -5.39 -7.32 8.56
CA TYR A 17 -4.54 -7.58 9.71
C TYR A 17 -3.86 -6.30 10.20
N CYS A 18 -3.30 -5.49 9.28
CA CYS A 18 -2.77 -4.16 9.62
C CYS A 18 -3.82 -3.31 10.32
N ASN A 19 -5.05 -3.26 9.80
CA ASN A 19 -6.16 -2.51 10.39
C ASN A 19 -6.48 -2.97 11.81
N SER A 20 -6.49 -4.28 12.06
CA SER A 20 -6.73 -4.84 13.40
C SER A 20 -5.66 -4.50 14.44
N LEU A 21 -4.45 -4.13 14.00
CA LEU A 21 -3.34 -3.77 14.88
C LEU A 21 -3.22 -2.25 15.11
N MET A 22 -4.03 -1.43 14.43
CA MET A 22 -3.95 0.03 14.56
C MET A 22 -4.67 0.52 15.81
N GLU A 23 -3.92 0.99 16.80
CA GLU A 23 -4.50 1.60 18.01
C GLU A 23 -4.78 3.11 17.83
N ASN A 24 -3.95 3.81 17.05
CA ASN A 24 -4.10 5.23 16.78
C ASN A 24 -3.96 5.53 15.28
N PRO A 25 -5.02 5.31 14.48
CA PRO A 25 -4.97 5.42 13.03
C PRO A 25 -4.44 6.76 12.52
N HIS A 26 -4.87 7.89 13.10
CA HIS A 26 -4.43 9.23 12.69
C HIS A 26 -2.92 9.48 12.82
N LYS A 27 -2.22 8.69 13.63
CA LYS A 27 -0.76 8.73 13.79
C LYS A 27 -0.06 7.54 13.14
N THR A 28 -0.78 6.74 12.35
CA THR A 28 -0.29 5.51 11.75
C THR A 28 -0.10 5.68 10.25
N ILE A 29 1.02 5.15 9.77
CA ILE A 29 1.34 5.02 8.35
C ILE A 29 1.47 3.54 8.03
N VAL A 30 0.73 3.08 7.02
CA VAL A 30 0.79 1.73 6.47
C VAL A 30 1.51 1.80 5.13
N ILE A 31 2.63 1.08 5.01
CA ILE A 31 3.39 0.98 3.76
C ILE A 31 3.17 -0.42 3.21
N LEU A 32 2.53 -0.50 2.04
CA LEU A 32 2.26 -1.72 1.30
C LEU A 32 3.26 -1.83 0.13
N VAL A 33 4.16 -2.81 0.20
CA VAL A 33 5.10 -3.11 -0.88
C VAL A 33 4.57 -4.32 -1.66
N THR A 34 4.14 -4.10 -2.90
CA THR A 34 3.49 -5.15 -3.71
C THR A 34 3.48 -4.77 -5.18
N ASP A 35 3.44 -5.75 -6.07
CA ASP A 35 3.13 -5.59 -7.50
C ASP A 35 1.62 -5.38 -7.76
N LEU A 36 0.78 -5.29 -6.73
CA LEU A 36 -0.67 -5.06 -6.81
C LEU A 36 -1.45 -6.12 -7.60
N TYR A 37 -0.80 -7.21 -8.00
CA TYR A 37 -1.52 -8.38 -8.49
C TYR A 37 -2.16 -9.04 -7.28
N GLU A 38 -3.50 -9.02 -7.19
CA GLU A 38 -4.23 -9.69 -6.11
C GLU A 38 -4.65 -11.08 -6.59
N GLY A 39 -4.21 -12.11 -5.88
CA GLY A 39 -4.44 -13.52 -6.23
C GLY A 39 -5.84 -14.01 -5.86
N ARG A 40 -6.61 -13.21 -5.13
CA ARG A 40 -7.98 -13.56 -4.68
C ARG A 40 -9.05 -12.60 -5.19
N SER A 41 -9.27 -11.49 -4.50
CA SER A 41 -10.34 -10.55 -4.80
C SER A 41 -9.86 -9.12 -4.68
N TYR A 42 -9.74 -8.47 -5.85
CA TYR A 42 -9.48 -7.03 -5.93
C TYR A 42 -10.53 -6.21 -5.17
N ALA A 43 -11.80 -6.62 -5.19
CA ALA A 43 -12.84 -5.93 -4.44
C ALA A 43 -12.57 -5.94 -2.93
N ALA A 44 -12.12 -7.08 -2.38
CA ALA A 44 -11.73 -7.18 -0.98
C ALA A 44 -10.48 -6.34 -0.68
N MET A 45 -9.50 -6.33 -1.60
CA MET A 45 -8.30 -5.49 -1.47
C MET A 45 -8.67 -4.00 -1.40
N TYR A 46 -9.52 -3.52 -2.31
CA TYR A 46 -9.98 -2.13 -2.34
C TYR A 46 -10.79 -1.78 -1.09
N SER A 47 -11.65 -2.68 -0.62
CA SER A 47 -12.41 -2.45 0.62
C SER A 47 -11.48 -2.30 1.81
N SER A 48 -10.54 -3.22 2.02
CA SER A 48 -9.59 -3.14 3.13
C SER A 48 -8.71 -1.88 3.07
N ALA A 49 -8.32 -1.47 1.85
CA ALA A 49 -7.57 -0.22 1.65
C ALA A 49 -8.40 1.01 2.04
N LYS A 50 -9.67 1.03 1.63
CA LYS A 50 -10.63 2.07 1.99
C LYS A 50 -10.82 2.16 3.50
N ASP A 51 -10.97 1.03 4.19
CA ASP A 51 -11.13 0.99 5.65
C ASP A 51 -9.94 1.62 6.37
N ILE A 52 -8.71 1.35 5.92
CA ILE A 52 -7.49 1.95 6.48
C ILE A 52 -7.50 3.47 6.25
N ILE A 53 -7.84 3.93 5.05
CA ILE A 53 -7.85 5.35 4.71
C ILE A 53 -8.94 6.08 5.52
N GLU A 54 -10.14 5.52 5.59
CA GLU A 54 -11.27 6.07 6.34
C GLU A 54 -11.06 6.03 7.85
N SER A 55 -10.24 5.10 8.37
CA SER A 55 -9.80 5.14 9.77
C SER A 55 -8.95 6.36 10.10
N GLY A 56 -8.41 7.07 9.09
CA GLY A 56 -7.53 8.23 9.24
C GLY A 56 -6.04 7.89 9.16
N ALA A 57 -5.69 6.63 8.91
CA ALA A 57 -4.32 6.21 8.67
C ALA A 57 -3.88 6.55 7.24
N LYS A 58 -2.57 6.83 7.08
CA LYS A 58 -1.99 7.08 5.76
C LYS A 58 -1.62 5.74 5.11
N LEU A 59 -2.28 5.38 4.01
CA LEU A 59 -1.91 4.22 3.20
C LEU A 59 -0.97 4.64 2.07
N ILE A 60 0.21 4.05 2.05
CA ILE A 60 1.27 4.24 1.06
C ILE A 60 1.46 2.91 0.34
N ILE A 61 1.54 2.95 -0.98
CA ILE A 61 1.79 1.78 -1.82
C ILE A 61 3.06 2.02 -2.60
N LEU A 62 3.99 1.07 -2.50
CA LEU A 62 5.25 1.05 -3.23
C LEU A 62 5.20 -0.10 -4.22
N PRO A 63 4.86 0.18 -5.49
CA PRO A 63 4.88 -0.82 -6.52
C PRO A 63 6.30 -1.35 -6.71
N ALA A 64 6.44 -2.66 -6.91
CA ALA A 64 7.71 -3.22 -7.33
C ALA A 64 8.12 -2.61 -8.69
N LEU A 65 9.27 -1.93 -8.71
CA LEU A 65 9.91 -1.47 -9.94
C LEU A 65 10.86 -2.57 -10.42
N GLY A 66 10.76 -2.93 -11.70
CA GLY A 66 11.76 -3.77 -12.34
C GLY A 66 13.13 -3.09 -12.37
N ILE A 67 14.18 -3.88 -12.60
CA ILE A 67 15.58 -3.42 -12.68
C ILE A 67 15.77 -2.30 -13.74
N ASP A 68 14.92 -2.27 -14.76
CA ASP A 68 14.93 -1.27 -15.84
C ASP A 68 13.90 -0.13 -15.65
N ALA A 69 13.39 0.06 -14.43
CA ALA A 69 12.32 1.01 -14.11
C ALA A 69 10.99 0.76 -14.87
N GLU A 70 10.84 -0.40 -15.52
CA GLU A 70 9.54 -0.81 -16.04
C GLU A 70 8.61 -1.13 -14.86
N PRO A 71 7.41 -0.53 -14.83
CA PRO A 71 6.43 -0.79 -13.79
C PRO A 71 5.86 -2.20 -13.96
N VAL A 72 6.36 -3.14 -13.14
CA VAL A 72 5.82 -4.50 -13.04
C VAL A 72 4.80 -4.52 -11.90
N TYR A 73 3.64 -3.91 -12.17
CA TYR A 73 2.51 -3.92 -11.25
C TYR A 73 1.17 -3.75 -11.99
N ASP A 74 0.07 -4.12 -11.35
CA ASP A 74 -1.27 -3.88 -11.87
C ASP A 74 -1.60 -2.38 -11.86
N ARG A 75 -1.50 -1.73 -13.02
CA ARG A 75 -1.76 -0.29 -13.17
C ARG A 75 -3.22 0.07 -12.90
N GLY A 76 -4.17 -0.78 -13.27
CA GLY A 76 -5.59 -0.55 -13.02
C GLY A 76 -5.91 -0.60 -11.53
N ALA A 77 -5.24 -1.48 -10.81
CA ALA A 77 -5.32 -1.52 -9.35
C ALA A 77 -4.65 -0.30 -8.70
N ALA A 78 -3.48 0.11 -9.19
CA ALA A 78 -2.81 1.31 -8.70
C ALA A 78 -3.69 2.57 -8.85
N GLU A 79 -4.30 2.77 -10.03
CA GLU A 79 -5.21 3.89 -10.29
C GLU A 79 -6.42 3.89 -9.34
N LYS A 80 -7.02 2.72 -9.12
CA LYS A 80 -8.12 2.58 -8.16
C LYS A 80 -7.70 2.88 -6.73
N MET A 81 -6.52 2.43 -6.30
CA MET A 81 -6.01 2.73 -4.97
C MET A 81 -5.76 4.23 -4.78
N VAL A 82 -5.22 4.92 -5.80
CA VAL A 82 -5.09 6.39 -5.79
C VAL A 82 -6.44 7.07 -5.67
N ALA A 83 -7.44 6.60 -6.44
CA ALA A 83 -8.80 7.14 -6.38
C ALA A 83 -9.46 6.96 -5.00
N LEU A 84 -9.07 5.92 -4.24
CA LEU A 84 -9.52 5.71 -2.85
C LEU A 84 -8.80 6.60 -1.83
N GLY A 85 -7.72 7.29 -2.23
CA GLY A 85 -6.92 8.15 -1.35
C GLY A 85 -5.58 7.55 -0.90
N ALA A 86 -5.18 6.39 -1.45
CA ALA A 86 -3.85 5.85 -1.19
C ALA A 86 -2.79 6.64 -1.97
N ASN A 87 -1.59 6.77 -1.39
CA ASN A 87 -0.45 7.35 -2.10
C ASN A 87 0.34 6.25 -2.79
N VAL A 88 0.30 6.20 -4.12
CA VAL A 88 1.10 5.25 -4.91
C VAL A 88 2.36 5.94 -5.39
N ALA A 89 3.52 5.39 -5.00
CA ALA A 89 4.82 5.96 -5.29
C ALA A 89 5.77 4.87 -5.82
N ALA A 90 6.04 4.91 -7.12
CA ALA A 90 7.07 4.08 -7.75
C ALA A 90 8.44 4.71 -7.46
N ILE A 91 9.03 4.42 -6.30
CA ILE A 91 10.27 5.06 -5.85
C ILE A 91 11.28 4.02 -5.39
N THR A 92 12.54 4.22 -5.74
CA THR A 92 13.68 3.42 -5.23
C THR A 92 13.86 3.60 -3.71
N PRO A 93 14.50 2.66 -2.98
CA PRO A 93 14.64 2.77 -1.52
C PRO A 93 15.25 4.08 -1.02
N GLY A 94 16.18 4.69 -1.77
CA GLY A 94 16.75 6.01 -1.44
C GLY A 94 15.77 7.17 -1.64
N GLY A 95 14.91 7.10 -2.65
CA GLY A 95 13.85 8.09 -2.85
C GLY A 95 12.71 7.92 -1.84
N LEU A 96 12.45 6.70 -1.35
CA LEU A 96 11.43 6.44 -0.34
C LEU A 96 11.67 7.26 0.92
N ALA A 97 12.92 7.30 1.43
CA ALA A 97 13.26 8.09 2.62
C ALA A 97 12.98 9.59 2.41
N LYS A 98 13.35 10.12 1.23
CA LYS A 98 13.11 11.53 0.88
C LYS A 98 11.62 11.85 0.73
N TRP A 99 10.84 10.91 0.21
CA TRP A 99 9.41 11.08 -0.01
C TRP A 99 8.59 10.92 1.28
N ILE A 100 8.96 9.99 2.15
CA ILE A 100 8.38 9.88 3.51
C ILE A 100 8.54 11.22 4.26
N ALA A 101 9.69 11.88 4.14
CA ALA A 101 9.90 13.19 4.74
C ALA A 101 8.93 14.27 4.20
N GLN A 102 8.48 14.18 2.95
CA GLN A 102 7.49 15.11 2.38
C GLN A 102 6.05 14.83 2.84
N ILE A 103 5.73 13.58 3.20
CA ILE A 103 4.39 13.20 3.65
C ILE A 103 4.17 13.47 5.14
N ILE A 104 5.24 13.38 5.92
CA ILE A 104 5.21 13.58 7.37
C ILE A 104 5.36 15.06 7.73
N ALA A 105 5.97 15.87 6.85
CA ALA A 105 6.00 17.34 6.96
C ALA A 105 4.60 17.96 6.82
#